data_AF-A0A1M4N8K0-F1
#
_entry.id   AF-A0A1M4N8K0-F1
#
_cell.length_a   1.000
_cell.length_b   1.000
_cell.length_c   1.000
_cell.angle_alpha   90.00
_cell.angle_beta   90.00
_cell.angle_gamma   90.00
#
_symmetry.space_group_name_H-M   'P 1'
#
loop_
_entity.id
_entity.type
_entity.pdbx_description
1 polymer ?
#
loop_
_entity_poly.entity_id
_entity_poly.type
_entity_poly.pdbx_seq_one_letter_code
_entity_poly.pdbx_strand_id
1 'polypeptide(L)'
;MISASIENFIRMFYWDIITRMYGNSHSSIIGLLSSEWIKKSSNHSVLDGAPSPFVGKGRKGQKKADILLCKGDKPFIVVEVETIVSKYLEKIDSIAAYMDNTKDYAGVAFGLLVMLNYTNGADKYKHNWHDAKEYAISKDIPIAFIFIEKRKADLGDTVLDRLKRRNEYYPWETSSIDYWVYGSDRKIIEGNLLKRSNVN
;
A
#
# COMPACT_ATOMS: atom_id res chain seq x y z
N MET A 1 -10.13 -1.60 -19.37
CA MET A 1 -9.46 -0.36 -18.91
C MET A 1 -8.50 -0.74 -17.80
N ILE A 2 -7.25 -0.30 -17.87
CA ILE A 2 -6.22 -0.68 -16.91
C ILE A 2 -6.53 -0.11 -15.52
N SER A 3 -6.98 1.14 -15.45
CA SER A 3 -7.46 1.78 -14.21
C SER A 3 -8.53 0.94 -13.50
N ALA A 4 -9.58 0.52 -14.22
CA ALA A 4 -10.63 -0.36 -13.67
C ALA A 4 -10.11 -1.75 -13.28
N SER A 5 -9.10 -2.28 -13.97
CA SER A 5 -8.50 -3.58 -13.63
C SER A 5 -7.69 -3.48 -12.33
N ILE A 6 -6.96 -2.38 -12.14
CA ILE A 6 -6.24 -2.06 -10.91
C ILE A 6 -7.23 -1.87 -9.76
N GLU A 7 -8.33 -1.13 -9.97
CA GLU A 7 -9.39 -0.98 -8.97
C GLU A 7 -9.96 -2.34 -8.52
N ASN A 8 -10.34 -3.19 -9.47
CA ASN A 8 -10.85 -4.53 -9.17
C ASN A 8 -9.83 -5.37 -8.41
N PHE A 9 -8.54 -5.23 -8.75
CA PHE A 9 -7.46 -5.88 -8.02
C PHE A 9 -7.41 -5.41 -6.56
N ILE A 10 -7.30 -4.10 -6.31
CA ILE A 10 -7.18 -3.62 -4.93
C ILE A 10 -8.44 -3.94 -4.12
N ARG A 11 -9.63 -3.99 -4.73
CA ARG A 11 -10.87 -4.38 -4.06
C ARG A 11 -10.92 -5.87 -3.67
N MET A 12 -10.02 -6.71 -4.19
CA MET A 12 -10.04 -8.15 -3.93
C MET A 12 -9.54 -8.54 -2.53
N PHE A 13 -8.80 -7.65 -1.86
CA PHE A 13 -8.30 -7.86 -0.51
C PHE A 13 -9.40 -7.60 0.53
N TYR A 14 -9.42 -8.39 1.60
CA TYR A 14 -10.32 -8.19 2.74
C TYR A 14 -9.83 -7.06 3.66
N TRP A 15 -10.00 -5.82 3.22
CA TRP A 15 -9.57 -4.60 3.94
C TRP A 15 -10.29 -4.39 5.29
N ASP A 16 -11.48 -4.97 5.46
CA ASP A 16 -12.25 -4.91 6.70
C ASP A 16 -11.51 -5.55 7.89
N ILE A 17 -10.63 -6.53 7.63
CA ILE A 17 -9.77 -7.13 8.66
C ILE A 17 -8.93 -6.06 9.38
N ILE A 18 -8.45 -5.05 8.66
CA ILE A 18 -7.59 -3.99 9.22
C ILE A 18 -8.29 -3.20 10.32
N THR A 19 -9.62 -3.02 10.21
CA THR A 19 -10.41 -2.29 11.22
C THR A 19 -10.40 -2.96 12.60
N ARG A 20 -10.02 -4.25 12.64
CA ARG A 20 -9.90 -5.07 13.86
C ARG A 20 -8.45 -5.21 14.34
N MET A 21 -7.49 -4.61 13.64
CA MET A 21 -6.06 -4.63 13.95
C MET A 21 -5.64 -3.32 14.62
N TYR A 22 -5.78 -3.24 15.94
CA TYR A 22 -5.43 -2.03 16.70
C TYR A 22 -3.94 -1.72 16.63
N GLY A 23 -3.61 -0.49 16.21
CA GLY A 23 -2.23 -0.04 16.03
C GLY A 23 -1.51 -0.59 14.79
N ASN A 24 -2.17 -1.40 13.94
CA ASN A 24 -1.67 -1.98 12.68
C ASN A 24 -0.37 -1.36 12.14
N SER A 25 0.74 -2.08 12.33
CA SER A 25 2.07 -1.66 11.92
C SER A 25 2.30 -1.83 10.42
N HIS A 26 3.38 -1.22 9.90
CA HIS A 26 3.91 -1.44 8.55
C HIS A 26 3.96 -2.93 8.18
N SER A 27 4.60 -3.75 9.02
CA SER A 27 4.72 -5.20 8.81
C SER A 27 3.37 -5.93 8.85
N SER A 28 2.41 -5.43 9.62
CA SER A 28 1.06 -6.02 9.69
C SER A 28 0.32 -5.87 8.38
N ILE A 29 0.46 -4.72 7.71
CA ILE A 29 -0.13 -4.48 6.38
C ILE A 29 0.54 -5.36 5.33
N ILE A 30 1.86 -5.45 5.35
CA ILE A 30 2.61 -6.36 4.48
C ILE A 30 2.09 -7.79 4.66
N GLY A 31 2.02 -8.27 5.89
CA GLY A 31 1.54 -9.62 6.20
C GLY A 31 0.13 -9.89 5.69
N LEU A 32 -0.79 -8.91 5.81
CA LEU A 32 -2.14 -9.01 5.25
C LEU A 32 -2.09 -9.15 3.72
N LEU A 33 -1.43 -8.24 3.02
CA LEU A 33 -1.35 -8.23 1.56
C LEU A 33 -0.71 -9.52 1.02
N SER A 34 0.41 -9.94 1.61
CA SER A 34 1.11 -11.16 1.23
C SER A 34 0.24 -12.40 1.44
N SER A 35 -0.38 -12.53 2.62
CA SER A 35 -1.19 -13.71 2.96
C SER A 35 -2.43 -13.81 2.09
N GLU A 36 -3.12 -12.68 1.87
CA GLU A 36 -4.29 -12.62 1.01
C GLU A 36 -3.93 -12.94 -0.44
N TRP A 37 -2.83 -12.39 -0.96
CA TRP A 37 -2.36 -12.65 -2.31
C TRP A 37 -2.08 -14.14 -2.56
N ILE A 38 -1.31 -14.77 -1.67
CA ILE A 38 -0.95 -16.20 -1.73
C ILE A 38 -2.20 -17.08 -1.69
N LYS A 39 -3.18 -16.74 -0.85
CA LYS A 39 -4.44 -17.49 -0.75
C LYS A 39 -5.30 -17.44 -2.01
N LYS A 40 -5.17 -16.41 -2.86
CA LYS A 40 -6.02 -16.28 -4.06
C LYS A 40 -5.70 -17.32 -5.14
N SER A 41 -4.50 -17.89 -5.18
CA SER A 41 -4.13 -18.87 -6.21
C SER A 41 -2.87 -19.64 -5.85
N SER A 42 -2.78 -20.90 -6.27
CA SER A 42 -1.59 -21.75 -6.11
C SER A 42 -0.36 -21.27 -6.90
N ASN A 43 -0.56 -20.42 -7.92
CA ASN A 43 0.52 -19.81 -8.69
C ASN A 43 0.90 -18.41 -8.22
N HIS A 44 0.38 -17.94 -7.08
CA HIS A 44 0.78 -16.67 -6.49
C HIS A 44 1.88 -16.86 -5.46
N SER A 45 2.87 -15.98 -5.48
CA SER A 45 3.96 -15.97 -4.52
C SER A 45 4.37 -14.53 -4.20
N VAL A 46 5.25 -14.36 -3.21
CA VAL A 46 5.73 -13.06 -2.76
C VAL A 46 7.25 -13.13 -2.58
N LEU A 47 7.96 -12.09 -3.01
CA LEU A 47 9.33 -11.83 -2.55
C LEU A 47 9.27 -10.82 -1.41
N ASP A 48 9.56 -11.29 -0.20
CA ASP A 48 9.71 -10.45 0.99
C ASP A 48 11.11 -9.82 0.98
N GLY A 49 11.18 -8.48 1.01
CA GLY A 49 12.41 -7.74 0.73
C GLY A 49 12.80 -7.83 -0.75
N ALA A 50 11.98 -7.22 -1.62
CA ALA A 50 12.13 -7.28 -3.06
C ALA A 50 13.59 -6.95 -3.49
N PRO A 51 14.18 -7.72 -4.42
CA PRO A 51 15.50 -7.40 -4.95
C PRO A 51 15.49 -5.99 -5.54
N SER A 52 16.63 -5.30 -5.51
CA SER A 52 16.70 -3.93 -6.04
C SER A 52 16.51 -3.92 -7.56
N PRO A 53 15.85 -2.90 -8.14
CA PRO A 53 15.78 -2.75 -9.58
C PRO A 53 17.12 -2.30 -10.18
N PHE A 54 18.07 -1.87 -9.35
CA PHE A 54 19.43 -1.52 -9.76
C PHE A 54 20.42 -2.64 -9.42
N VAL A 55 21.05 -3.21 -10.44
CA VAL A 55 22.13 -4.21 -10.31
C VAL A 55 23.48 -3.51 -10.12
N GLY A 56 24.35 -4.06 -9.27
CA GLY A 56 25.77 -3.64 -9.17
C GLY A 56 26.09 -2.43 -8.28
N LYS A 57 25.10 -1.77 -7.66
CA LYS A 57 25.34 -0.56 -6.82
C LYS A 57 25.83 -0.83 -5.38
N GLY A 58 26.10 -2.08 -5.00
CA GLY A 58 26.38 -2.42 -3.59
C GLY A 58 25.20 -2.04 -2.68
N ARG A 59 25.39 -1.88 -1.36
CA ARG A 59 24.29 -1.48 -0.44
C ARG A 59 23.83 -0.02 -0.62
N LYS A 60 24.69 0.87 -1.12
CA LYS A 60 24.41 2.32 -1.19
C LYS A 60 23.70 2.65 -2.51
N GLY A 61 22.50 3.22 -2.44
CA GLY A 61 21.71 3.58 -3.62
C GLY A 61 20.85 2.44 -4.20
N GLN A 62 20.74 1.31 -3.49
CA GLN A 62 19.69 0.33 -3.76
C GLN A 62 18.33 0.91 -3.37
N LYS A 63 17.35 0.72 -4.23
CA LYS A 63 15.94 0.88 -3.87
C LYS A 63 15.37 -0.51 -3.64
N LYS A 64 14.63 -0.71 -2.57
CA LYS A 64 14.02 -1.99 -2.24
C LYS A 64 12.58 -1.72 -1.87
N ALA A 65 11.67 -2.24 -2.68
CA ALA A 65 10.28 -2.29 -2.30
C ALA A 65 10.10 -3.22 -1.11
N ASP A 66 9.07 -2.95 -0.32
CA ASP A 66 8.75 -3.76 0.85
C ASP A 66 8.46 -5.21 0.43
N ILE A 67 7.58 -5.40 -0.56
CA ILE A 67 7.31 -6.71 -1.15
C ILE A 67 7.07 -6.62 -2.66
N LEU A 68 7.32 -7.74 -3.35
CA LEU A 68 6.93 -7.95 -4.74
C LEU A 68 5.91 -9.08 -4.81
N LEU A 69 4.71 -8.79 -5.29
CA LEU A 69 3.70 -9.82 -5.57
C LEU A 69 4.00 -10.44 -6.93
N CYS A 70 4.09 -11.76 -6.98
CA CYS A 70 4.42 -12.53 -8.17
C CYS A 70 3.23 -13.38 -8.62
N LYS A 71 3.08 -13.56 -9.93
CA LYS A 71 2.04 -14.37 -10.56
C LYS A 71 2.70 -15.33 -11.56
N GLY A 72 2.62 -16.63 -11.27
CA GLY A 72 3.37 -17.64 -12.01
C GLY A 72 4.87 -17.46 -11.80
N ASP A 73 5.61 -17.36 -12.90
CA ASP A 73 7.06 -17.20 -12.95
C ASP A 73 7.51 -15.73 -13.06
N LYS A 74 6.58 -14.77 -12.91
CA LYS A 74 6.85 -13.35 -13.16
C LYS A 74 6.49 -12.45 -11.98
N PRO A 75 7.22 -11.33 -11.80
CA PRO A 75 6.76 -10.27 -10.93
C PRO A 75 5.48 -9.65 -11.51
N PHE A 76 4.62 -9.16 -10.63
CA PHE A 76 3.33 -8.61 -11.03
C PHE A 76 3.06 -7.25 -10.42
N ILE A 77 3.25 -7.07 -9.11
CA ILE A 77 2.98 -5.79 -8.43
C ILE A 77 4.10 -5.48 -7.47
N VAL A 78 4.63 -4.27 -7.58
CA VAL A 78 5.59 -3.70 -6.64
C VAL A 78 4.80 -3.01 -5.55
N VAL A 79 5.03 -3.37 -4.29
CA VAL A 79 4.28 -2.83 -3.16
C VAL A 79 5.23 -2.09 -2.23
N GLU A 80 4.86 -0.86 -1.90
CA GLU A 80 5.48 -0.04 -0.86
C GLU A 80 4.42 0.25 0.21
N VAL A 81 4.79 0.12 1.47
CA VAL A 81 3.99 0.55 2.62
C VAL A 81 4.74 1.71 3.26
N GLU A 82 4.07 2.80 3.62
CA GLU A 82 4.76 3.94 4.21
C GLU A 82 3.89 4.72 5.19
N THR A 83 4.49 5.09 6.31
CA THR A 83 3.87 5.91 7.36
C THR A 83 4.35 7.36 7.32
N ILE A 84 5.57 7.59 6.84
CA ILE A 84 6.23 8.90 6.84
C ILE A 84 5.93 9.63 5.54
N VAL A 85 5.19 10.74 5.64
CA VAL A 85 4.71 11.51 4.48
C VAL A 85 5.85 12.02 3.59
N SER A 86 6.96 12.44 4.20
CA SER A 86 8.13 12.94 3.47
C SER A 86 8.81 11.88 2.59
N LYS A 87 8.46 10.59 2.73
CA LYS A 87 9.02 9.49 1.94
C LYS A 87 8.14 9.08 0.76
N TYR A 88 6.92 9.58 0.62
CA TYR A 88 6.01 9.13 -0.44
C TYR A 88 6.59 9.30 -1.84
N LEU A 89 7.21 10.44 -2.13
CA LEU A 89 7.83 10.69 -3.43
C LEU A 89 8.99 9.72 -3.69
N GLU A 90 9.79 9.42 -2.67
CA GLU A 90 10.85 8.40 -2.75
C GLU A 90 10.27 7.01 -3.04
N LYS A 91 9.12 6.66 -2.44
CA LYS A 91 8.42 5.39 -2.69
C LYS A 91 7.82 5.32 -4.10
N ILE A 92 7.26 6.42 -4.60
CA ILE A 92 6.80 6.52 -5.99
C ILE A 92 7.98 6.35 -6.96
N ASP A 93 9.11 6.99 -6.66
CA ASP A 93 10.36 6.83 -7.42
C ASP A 93 10.95 5.42 -7.34
N SER A 94 10.72 4.70 -6.25
CA SER A 94 11.07 3.29 -6.08
C SER A 94 10.24 2.43 -7.03
N ILE A 95 8.91 2.57 -6.97
CA ILE A 95 7.98 1.88 -7.86
C ILE A 95 8.31 2.13 -9.33
N ALA A 96 8.51 3.39 -9.74
CA ALA A 96 8.86 3.73 -11.11
C ALA A 96 10.13 3.01 -11.59
N ALA A 97 11.16 2.94 -10.75
CA ALA A 97 12.40 2.26 -11.09
C ALA A 97 12.23 0.75 -11.35
N TYR A 98 11.31 0.08 -10.63
CA TYR A 98 10.98 -1.32 -10.92
C TYR A 98 10.26 -1.46 -12.26
N MET A 99 9.34 -0.55 -12.58
CA MET A 99 8.59 -0.58 -13.84
C MET A 99 9.47 -0.27 -15.05
N ASP A 100 10.47 0.61 -14.89
CA ASP A 100 11.44 0.95 -15.93
C ASP A 100 12.44 -0.19 -16.21
N ASN A 101 12.77 -1.03 -15.21
CA ASN A 101 13.65 -2.18 -15.41
C ASN A 101 12.89 -3.38 -16.02
N THR A 102 12.58 -3.26 -17.31
CA THR A 102 11.93 -4.32 -18.09
C THR A 102 12.80 -5.55 -18.31
N LYS A 103 14.12 -5.48 -18.09
CA LYS A 103 15.01 -6.62 -18.25
C LYS A 103 14.78 -7.68 -17.17
N ASP A 104 14.74 -7.24 -15.91
CA ASP A 104 14.64 -8.14 -14.76
C ASP A 104 13.21 -8.19 -14.18
N TYR A 105 12.40 -7.15 -14.43
CA TYR A 105 11.05 -7.00 -13.88
C TYR A 105 9.96 -6.95 -14.96
N ALA A 106 10.22 -7.54 -16.14
CA ALA A 106 9.20 -7.77 -17.15
C ALA A 106 7.98 -8.50 -16.55
N GLY A 107 6.83 -7.84 -16.55
CA GLY A 107 5.57 -8.38 -16.02
C GLY A 107 4.94 -7.54 -14.92
N VAL A 108 5.67 -6.60 -14.32
CA VAL A 108 5.09 -5.63 -13.38
C VAL A 108 3.99 -4.84 -14.09
N ALA A 109 2.75 -5.01 -13.63
CA ALA A 109 1.57 -4.41 -14.23
C ALA A 109 1.29 -2.99 -13.69
N PHE A 110 1.53 -2.79 -12.39
CA PHE A 110 1.36 -1.50 -11.72
C PHE A 110 2.06 -1.50 -10.35
N GLY A 111 2.23 -0.33 -9.76
CA GLY A 111 2.68 -0.16 -8.38
C GLY A 111 1.55 0.01 -7.38
N LEU A 112 1.75 -0.43 -6.14
CA LEU A 112 0.83 -0.21 -5.03
C LEU A 112 1.56 0.50 -3.90
N LEU A 113 1.13 1.71 -3.56
CA LEU A 113 1.61 2.43 -2.38
C LEU A 113 0.51 2.46 -1.31
N VAL A 114 0.74 1.81 -0.18
CA VAL A 114 -0.18 1.81 0.97
C VAL A 114 0.33 2.78 2.03
N MET A 115 -0.45 3.81 2.31
CA MET A 115 -0.12 4.90 3.21
C MET A 115 -0.87 4.73 4.53
N LEU A 116 -0.12 4.79 5.64
CA LEU A 116 -0.61 4.59 7.00
C LEU A 116 -0.49 5.87 7.82
N ASN A 117 -1.60 6.53 8.13
CA ASN A 117 -1.55 7.91 8.65
C ASN A 117 -2.58 8.20 9.72
N TYR A 118 -2.39 9.33 10.38
CA TYR A 118 -3.25 9.79 11.47
C TYR A 118 -4.13 10.96 11.03
N THR A 119 -5.40 10.96 11.43
CA THR A 119 -6.31 12.12 11.32
C THR A 119 -5.71 13.34 12.00
N ASN A 120 -5.25 13.13 13.23
CA ASN A 120 -4.64 14.14 14.10
C ASN A 120 -3.34 13.56 14.66
N GLY A 121 -2.19 14.02 14.15
CA GLY A 121 -0.86 13.58 14.55
C GLY A 121 0.20 14.61 14.20
N ALA A 122 1.45 14.36 14.58
CA ALA A 122 2.58 15.21 14.18
C ALA A 122 2.66 15.33 12.65
N ASP A 123 3.10 16.48 12.13
CA ASP A 123 3.07 16.78 10.69
C ASP A 123 3.74 15.71 9.80
N LYS A 124 4.75 15.01 10.31
CA LYS A 124 5.40 13.89 9.59
C LYS A 124 4.46 12.72 9.24
N TYR A 125 3.31 12.62 9.91
CA TYR A 125 2.26 11.61 9.68
C TYR A 125 0.98 12.23 9.12
N LYS A 126 0.93 13.55 8.94
CA LYS A 126 -0.22 14.28 8.42
C LYS A 126 -0.19 14.26 6.90
N HIS A 127 -1.19 13.64 6.30
CA HIS A 127 -1.21 13.37 4.87
C HIS A 127 -1.05 14.61 3.99
N ASN A 128 -0.36 14.41 2.86
CA ASN A 128 -0.31 15.34 1.74
C ASN A 128 -0.78 14.62 0.45
N TRP A 129 -2.08 14.72 0.19
CA TRP A 129 -2.75 14.02 -0.92
C TRP A 129 -2.39 14.58 -2.29
N HIS A 130 -2.21 15.89 -2.37
CA HIS A 130 -2.13 16.60 -3.64
C HIS A 130 -0.77 16.35 -4.30
N ASP A 131 0.31 16.64 -3.57
CA ASP A 131 1.67 16.54 -4.12
C ASP A 131 2.01 15.09 -4.52
N ALA A 132 1.58 14.09 -3.75
CA ALA A 132 1.83 12.69 -4.08
C ALA A 132 1.08 12.24 -5.35
N LYS A 133 -0.18 12.68 -5.53
CA LYS A 133 -0.98 12.36 -6.73
C LYS A 133 -0.42 13.05 -7.96
N GLU A 134 -0.11 14.34 -7.88
CA GLU A 134 0.49 15.08 -8.99
C GLU A 134 1.85 14.50 -9.38
N TYR A 135 2.66 14.15 -8.38
CA TYR A 135 3.95 13.52 -8.63
C TYR A 135 3.79 12.17 -9.32
N ALA A 136 2.87 11.32 -8.85
CA ALA A 136 2.58 10.04 -9.49
C ALA A 136 2.11 10.19 -10.95
N ILE A 137 1.22 11.15 -11.23
CA ILE A 137 0.80 11.46 -12.60
C ILE A 137 1.99 11.88 -13.46
N SER A 138 2.90 12.70 -12.92
CA SER A 138 4.09 13.15 -13.67
C SER A 138 5.08 12.03 -14.02
N LYS A 139 5.00 10.87 -13.34
CA LYS A 139 5.76 9.66 -13.70
C LYS A 139 5.14 8.88 -14.86
N ASP A 140 3.89 9.16 -15.22
CA ASP A 140 3.10 8.46 -16.25
C ASP A 140 3.11 6.93 -16.12
N ILE A 141 3.09 6.40 -14.88
CA ILE A 141 3.05 4.96 -14.58
C ILE A 141 1.70 4.52 -14.00
N PRO A 142 1.22 3.30 -14.33
CA PRO A 142 0.11 2.68 -13.62
C PRO A 142 0.41 2.52 -12.12
N ILE A 143 -0.40 3.13 -11.26
CA ILE A 143 -0.19 3.09 -9.81
C ILE A 143 -1.50 3.22 -9.04
N ALA A 144 -1.59 2.50 -7.93
CA ALA A 144 -2.66 2.59 -6.96
C ALA A 144 -2.13 3.07 -5.61
N PHE A 145 -2.89 3.96 -5.00
CA PHE A 145 -2.72 4.44 -3.65
C PHE A 145 -3.84 3.90 -2.78
N ILE A 146 -3.47 3.30 -1.64
CA ILE A 146 -4.39 2.95 -0.57
C ILE A 146 -4.06 3.80 0.64
N PHE A 147 -5.05 4.47 1.20
CA PHE A 147 -4.88 5.36 2.33
C PHE A 147 -5.63 4.77 3.50
N ILE A 148 -4.91 4.35 4.53
CA ILE A 148 -5.48 3.85 5.78
C ILE A 148 -5.36 4.98 6.79
N GLU A 149 -6.45 5.72 6.92
CA GLU A 149 -6.54 6.77 7.91
C GLU A 149 -6.86 6.16 9.27
N LYS A 150 -6.18 6.64 10.30
CA LYS A 150 -6.34 6.19 11.67
C LYS A 150 -6.67 7.36 12.58
N ARG A 151 -7.56 7.13 13.54
CA ARG A 151 -7.87 8.09 14.61
C ARG A 151 -7.59 7.46 15.96
N LYS A 152 -7.40 8.30 16.98
CA LYS A 152 -7.21 7.83 18.34
C LYS A 152 -8.47 7.08 18.77
N ALA A 153 -8.32 5.85 19.26
CA ALA A 153 -9.45 5.07 19.72
C ALA A 153 -10.04 5.70 20.99
N ASP A 154 -11.36 5.73 21.08
CA ASP A 154 -12.07 6.06 22.30
C ASP A 154 -12.14 4.81 23.19
N LEU A 155 -11.45 4.86 24.34
CA LEU A 155 -11.20 3.68 25.17
C LEU A 155 -11.82 3.82 26.55
N GLY A 156 -12.71 2.88 26.90
CA GLY A 156 -13.30 2.74 28.24
C GLY A 156 -12.35 2.08 29.25
N ASP A 157 -12.88 1.47 30.32
CA ASP A 157 -12.07 0.82 31.35
C ASP A 157 -12.17 -0.72 31.35
N THR A 158 -12.32 -1.32 30.17
CA THR A 158 -12.29 -2.78 30.06
C THR A 158 -10.85 -3.30 30.16
N VAL A 159 -10.69 -4.61 30.44
CA VAL A 159 -9.39 -5.29 30.39
C VAL A 159 -8.73 -5.07 29.02
N LEU A 160 -9.50 -5.18 27.95
CA LEU A 160 -8.99 -5.01 26.58
C LEU A 160 -8.55 -3.56 26.33
N ASP A 161 -9.28 -2.57 26.80
CA ASP A 161 -8.93 -1.16 26.62
C ASP A 161 -7.65 -0.79 27.38
N ARG A 162 -7.49 -1.34 28.60
CA ARG A 162 -6.23 -1.21 29.34
C ARG A 162 -5.05 -1.83 28.60
N LEU A 163 -5.24 -2.95 27.90
CA LEU A 163 -4.20 -3.55 27.05
C LEU A 163 -3.91 -2.68 25.82
N LYS A 164 -4.93 -2.17 25.13
CA LYS A 164 -4.76 -1.28 23.97
C LYS A 164 -3.94 -0.02 24.31
N ARG A 165 -4.15 0.57 25.49
CA ARG A 165 -3.35 1.72 25.97
C ARG A 165 -1.86 1.43 26.11
N ARG A 166 -1.48 0.16 26.32
CA ARG A 166 -0.09 -0.30 26.47
C ARG A 166 0.54 -0.71 25.14
N ASN A 167 -0.20 -0.67 24.03
CA ASN A 167 0.32 -1.05 22.72
C ASN A 167 1.40 -0.05 22.27
N GLU A 168 2.52 -0.56 21.79
CA GLU A 168 3.66 0.23 21.27
C GLU A 168 3.24 1.16 20.13
N TYR A 169 2.33 0.71 19.28
CA TYR A 169 1.83 1.50 18.17
C TYR A 169 0.77 2.53 18.60
N TYR A 170 0.49 2.64 19.91
CA TYR A 170 -0.52 3.52 20.52
C TYR A 170 -1.96 3.15 20.06
N PRO A 171 -3.02 3.39 20.85
CA PRO A 171 -4.35 2.90 20.50
C PRO A 171 -4.98 3.72 19.37
N TRP A 172 -4.62 3.38 18.13
CA TRP A 172 -5.26 3.88 16.92
C TRP A 172 -6.21 2.84 16.36
N GLU A 173 -7.34 3.33 15.87
CA GLU A 173 -8.30 2.58 15.09
C GLU A 173 -8.40 3.16 13.67
N THR A 174 -8.67 2.31 12.69
CA THR A 174 -8.87 2.75 11.31
C THR A 174 -10.19 3.52 11.19
N SER A 175 -10.15 4.76 10.72
CA SER A 175 -11.32 5.61 10.46
C SER A 175 -11.83 5.46 9.04
N SER A 176 -10.94 5.40 8.05
CA SER A 176 -11.27 5.18 6.65
C SER A 176 -10.19 4.34 5.95
N ILE A 177 -10.60 3.70 4.85
CA ILE A 177 -9.67 3.13 3.88
C ILE A 177 -10.10 3.64 2.51
N ASP A 178 -9.42 4.67 2.04
CA ASP A 178 -9.69 5.30 0.74
C ASP A 178 -8.68 4.79 -0.29
N TYR A 179 -9.03 4.90 -1.57
CA TYR A 179 -8.11 4.56 -2.65
C TYR A 179 -8.17 5.58 -3.78
N TRP A 180 -7.07 5.64 -4.51
CA TRP A 180 -6.93 6.39 -5.74
C TRP A 180 -6.08 5.59 -6.72
N VAL A 181 -6.48 5.55 -7.98
CA VAL A 181 -5.84 4.78 -9.04
C VAL A 181 -5.60 5.69 -10.22
N TYR A 182 -4.39 5.64 -10.77
CA TYR A 182 -4.06 6.18 -12.08
C TYR A 182 -3.60 5.04 -12.98
N GLY A 183 -4.30 4.84 -14.09
CA GLY A 183 -3.97 3.82 -15.08
C GLY A 183 -3.19 4.39 -16.26
N SER A 184 -2.51 3.54 -17.04
CA SER A 184 -1.91 3.95 -18.33
C SER A 184 -2.93 4.35 -19.40
N ASP A 185 -4.23 4.16 -19.13
CA ASP A 185 -5.33 4.78 -19.88
C ASP A 185 -5.58 6.25 -19.50
N ARG A 186 -4.71 6.84 -18.66
CA ARG A 186 -4.77 8.21 -18.16
C ARG A 186 -6.07 8.56 -17.45
N LYS A 187 -6.73 7.54 -16.89
CA LYS A 187 -7.96 7.68 -16.11
C LYS A 187 -7.64 7.60 -14.63
N ILE A 188 -8.35 8.44 -13.88
CA ILE A 188 -8.34 8.46 -12.43
C ILE A 188 -9.62 7.78 -11.93
N ILE A 189 -9.47 6.86 -10.98
CA ILE A 189 -10.58 6.27 -10.24
C ILE A 189 -10.28 6.39 -8.76
N GLU A 190 -11.27 6.78 -7.96
CA GLU A 190 -11.12 6.90 -6.52
C GLU A 190 -12.39 6.44 -5.79
N GLY A 191 -12.24 6.12 -4.53
CA GLY A 191 -13.35 5.68 -3.70
C GLY A 191 -12.89 5.19 -2.34
N ASN A 192 -13.75 4.41 -1.70
CA ASN A 192 -13.51 3.87 -0.37
C ASN A 192 -13.65 2.34 -0.39
N LEU A 193 -12.74 1.64 0.29
CA LEU A 193 -12.65 0.19 0.36
C LEU A 193 -13.50 -0.42 1.49
N LEU A 194 -13.93 0.38 2.47
CA LEU A 194 -14.85 -0.08 3.53
C LEU A 194 -16.31 0.08 3.12
N LYS A 195 -16.63 1.06 2.26
CA LYS A 195 -17.95 1.20 1.66
C LYS A 195 -18.10 0.19 0.53
N ARG A 196 -18.77 -0.94 0.81
CA ARG A 196 -19.21 -1.84 -0.26
C ARG A 196 -20.23 -1.08 -1.10
N SER A 197 -19.92 -0.81 -2.36
CA SER A 197 -20.95 -0.52 -3.34
C SER A 197 -21.84 -1.76 -3.38
N ASN A 198 -23.13 -1.59 -3.05
CA ASN A 198 -24.15 -2.60 -3.32
C ASN A 198 -24.24 -2.74 -4.85
N VAL A 199 -23.34 -3.53 -5.44
CA VAL A 199 -23.50 -4.02 -6.79
C VAL A 199 -24.23 -5.34 -6.63
N ASN A 200 -25.56 -5.26 -6.73
CA ASN A 200 -26.41 -6.41 -7.00
C ASN A 200 -26.11 -6.95 -8.39
#